data_AF-A0A1G8M1W2-F1
#
_entry.id   AF-A0A1G8M1W2-F1
#
_cell.length_a   1.000
_cell.length_b   1.000
_cell.length_c   1.000
_cell.angle_alpha   90.00
_cell.angle_beta   90.00
_cell.angle_gamma   90.00
#
_symmetry.space_group_name_H-M   'P 1'
#
loop_
_entity.id
_entity.type
_entity.pdbx_description
1 polymer ?
#
loop_
_entity_poly.entity_id
_entity_poly.type
_entity_poly.pdbx_seq_one_letter_code
_entity_poly.pdbx_strand_id
1 'polypeptide(L)'
;MEIKYMKVLNDNLSVTAAYTGVKEVVSPISVEEIIALENKYNGGRLFPAALRELLFLAGGYCYVLDYGMNDSQEQMQQSSRKYMTVFGRNRVIARPFYVIDVYNTGDQFVFVYLDEGKDDPDVYEALIGYRLNDWIHLVKSPLSALIDGRIKRFLSGGNPF
;
A
#
# COMPACT_ATOMS: atom_id res chain seq x y z
N MET A 1 11.64 -12.05 -9.45
CA MET A 1 12.08 -11.73 -8.07
C MET A 1 11.79 -12.95 -7.21
N GLU A 2 12.64 -13.30 -6.24
CA GLU A 2 12.31 -14.32 -5.24
C GLU A 2 11.28 -13.73 -4.26
N ILE A 3 10.17 -14.43 -4.01
CA ILE A 3 9.10 -13.96 -3.11
C ILE A 3 9.30 -14.56 -1.71
N LYS A 4 9.61 -13.73 -0.72
CA LYS A 4 9.88 -14.13 0.67
C LYS A 4 8.76 -13.73 1.62
N TYR A 5 8.18 -12.55 1.44
CA TYR A 5 7.22 -11.94 2.34
C TYR A 5 5.79 -12.00 1.79
N MET A 6 5.59 -11.78 0.49
CA MET A 6 4.25 -11.78 -0.15
C MET A 6 3.80 -13.18 -0.60
N LYS A 7 4.07 -14.22 0.21
CA LYS A 7 3.79 -15.62 -0.17
C LYS A 7 2.31 -15.89 -0.32
N VAL A 8 1.48 -15.46 0.63
CA VAL A 8 0.02 -15.68 0.56
C VAL A 8 -0.57 -14.96 -0.65
N LEU A 9 -0.11 -13.73 -0.95
CA LEU A 9 -0.52 -13.02 -2.16
C LEU A 9 -0.09 -13.76 -3.44
N ASN A 10 1.14 -14.26 -3.48
CA ASN A 10 1.66 -15.03 -4.60
C ASN A 10 0.92 -16.36 -4.83
N ASP A 11 0.43 -16.99 -3.76
CA ASP A 11 -0.39 -18.20 -3.86
C ASP A 11 -1.85 -17.89 -4.23
N ASN A 12 -2.26 -16.62 -4.16
CA ASN A 12 -3.62 -16.15 -4.40
C ASN A 12 -3.66 -14.98 -5.40
N LEU A 13 -2.88 -15.07 -6.50
CA LEU A 13 -2.85 -14.03 -7.55
C LEU A 13 -4.21 -13.84 -8.24
N SER A 14 -5.05 -14.88 -8.21
CA SER A 14 -6.42 -14.80 -8.67
C SER A 14 -7.35 -15.56 -7.73
N VAL A 15 -8.45 -14.92 -7.37
CA VAL A 15 -9.44 -15.43 -6.43
C VAL A 15 -10.83 -15.16 -6.97
N THR A 16 -11.81 -15.96 -6.57
CA THR A 16 -13.22 -15.67 -6.84
C THR A 16 -13.83 -15.10 -5.57
N ALA A 17 -14.32 -13.87 -5.62
CA ALA A 17 -14.97 -13.22 -4.51
C ALA A 17 -16.21 -14.01 -4.08
N ALA A 18 -16.26 -14.45 -2.83
CA ALA A 18 -17.34 -15.30 -2.33
C ALA A 18 -18.74 -14.66 -2.46
N TYR A 19 -18.82 -13.33 -2.40
CA TYR A 19 -20.09 -12.59 -2.43
C TYR A 19 -20.65 -12.31 -3.81
N THR A 20 -19.76 -11.97 -4.73
CA THR A 20 -20.14 -11.49 -6.05
C THR A 20 -19.95 -12.56 -7.12
N GLY A 21 -19.17 -13.61 -6.82
CA GLY A 21 -18.73 -14.59 -7.80
C GLY A 21 -17.77 -14.02 -8.85
N VAL A 22 -17.36 -12.75 -8.71
CA VAL A 22 -16.46 -12.08 -9.63
C VAL A 22 -15.04 -12.61 -9.40
N LYS A 23 -14.35 -12.89 -10.50
CA LYS A 23 -12.94 -13.26 -10.47
C LYS A 23 -12.10 -12.00 -10.35
N GLU A 24 -11.40 -11.88 -9.24
CA GLU A 24 -10.39 -10.86 -9.02
C GLU A 24 -9.02 -11.41 -9.43
N VAL A 25 -8.21 -10.57 -10.07
CA VAL A 25 -6.86 -10.92 -10.53
C VAL A 25 -5.97 -9.75 -10.23
N VAL A 26 -4.90 -9.96 -9.46
CA VAL A 26 -3.91 -8.90 -9.20
C VAL A 26 -3.20 -8.52 -10.49
N SER A 27 -2.76 -7.26 -10.58
CA SER A 27 -1.97 -6.78 -11.71
C SER A 27 -0.64 -6.22 -11.21
N PRO A 28 0.50 -6.65 -11.78
CA PRO A 28 1.82 -6.16 -11.37
C PRO A 28 2.13 -4.78 -11.98
N ILE A 29 3.17 -4.11 -11.46
CA ILE A 29 3.93 -3.10 -12.23
C ILE A 29 5.30 -3.65 -12.64
N SER A 30 5.90 -3.03 -13.65
CA SER A 30 7.20 -3.49 -14.16
C SER A 30 8.33 -3.24 -13.16
N VAL A 31 9.43 -3.97 -13.31
CA VAL A 31 10.63 -3.76 -12.48
C VAL A 31 11.24 -2.39 -12.74
N GLU A 32 11.17 -1.91 -13.98
CA GLU A 32 11.62 -0.58 -14.38
C GLU A 32 10.81 0.52 -13.68
N GLU A 33 9.49 0.35 -13.57
CA GLU A 33 8.62 1.27 -12.83
C GLU A 33 8.96 1.25 -11.33
N ILE A 34 9.16 0.07 -10.74
CA ILE A 34 9.60 -0.06 -9.34
C ILE A 34 10.93 0.70 -9.11
N ILE A 35 11.92 0.51 -10.00
CA ILE A 35 13.20 1.22 -9.90
C ILE A 35 13.02 2.74 -10.02
N ALA A 36 12.14 3.20 -10.90
CA ALA A 36 11.82 4.63 -11.02
C ALA A 36 11.21 5.19 -9.71
N LEU A 37 10.29 4.44 -9.09
CA LEU A 37 9.68 4.80 -7.81
C LEU A 37 10.72 4.79 -6.67
N GLU A 38 11.64 3.84 -6.65
CA GLU A 38 12.75 3.77 -5.67
C GLU A 38 13.68 4.97 -5.78
N ASN A 39 14.05 5.34 -7.01
CA ASN A 39 14.83 6.55 -7.28
C ASN A 39 14.16 7.80 -6.75
N LYS A 40 12.84 7.91 -6.93
CA LYS A 40 12.08 9.10 -6.58
C LYS A 40 11.73 9.20 -5.10
N TYR A 41 11.26 8.12 -4.49
CA TYR A 41 10.69 8.13 -3.14
C TYR A 41 11.64 7.62 -2.06
N ASN A 42 12.70 6.90 -2.44
CA ASN A 42 13.70 6.37 -1.52
C ASN A 42 15.14 6.82 -1.82
N GLY A 43 15.30 7.89 -2.60
CA GLY A 43 16.61 8.46 -2.93
C GLY A 43 17.56 7.48 -3.64
N GLY A 44 17.02 6.60 -4.49
CA GLY A 44 17.79 5.61 -5.24
C GLY A 44 18.12 4.33 -4.48
N ARG A 45 17.67 4.21 -3.23
CA ARG A 45 17.78 2.95 -2.47
C ARG A 45 16.62 2.04 -2.82
N LEU A 46 16.87 0.73 -2.79
CA LEU A 46 15.81 -0.26 -2.96
C LEU A 46 14.74 -0.07 -1.88
N PHE A 47 13.48 -0.27 -2.23
CA PHE A 47 12.41 -0.37 -1.25
C PHE A 47 12.62 -1.59 -0.34
N PRO A 48 12.01 -1.60 0.87
CA PRO A 48 11.89 -2.80 1.67
C PRO A 48 11.42 -3.99 0.82
N ALA A 49 12.01 -5.16 1.01
CA ALA A 49 11.75 -6.33 0.17
C ALA A 49 10.24 -6.66 0.07
N ALA A 50 9.50 -6.61 1.17
CA ALA A 50 8.06 -6.85 1.18
C ALA A 50 7.28 -5.85 0.32
N LEU A 51 7.63 -4.56 0.35
CA LEU A 51 7.01 -3.54 -0.51
C LEU A 51 7.35 -3.80 -1.98
N ARG A 52 8.61 -4.13 -2.27
CA ARG A 52 9.07 -4.42 -3.63
C ARG A 52 8.36 -5.64 -4.22
N GLU A 53 8.19 -6.69 -3.43
CA GLU A 53 7.42 -7.89 -3.78
C GLU A 53 5.95 -7.56 -4.02
N LEU A 54 5.33 -6.74 -3.15
CA LEU A 54 3.94 -6.32 -3.30
C LEU A 54 3.72 -5.59 -4.63
N LEU A 55 4.59 -4.63 -4.96
CA LEU A 55 4.51 -3.89 -6.22
C LEU A 55 4.74 -4.80 -7.44
N PHE A 56 5.69 -5.73 -7.32
CA PHE A 56 6.00 -6.69 -8.39
C PHE A 56 4.85 -7.66 -8.67
N LEU A 57 4.04 -8.01 -7.66
CA LEU A 57 2.89 -8.91 -7.83
C LEU A 57 1.59 -8.17 -8.14
N ALA A 58 1.37 -7.02 -7.49
CA ALA A 58 0.07 -6.40 -7.38
C ALA A 58 0.11 -4.85 -7.43
N GLY A 59 1.20 -4.23 -7.89
CA GLY A 59 1.32 -2.77 -7.91
C GLY A 59 0.37 -2.05 -8.87
N GLY A 60 -0.17 -2.72 -9.87
CA GLY A 60 -1.18 -2.17 -10.78
C GLY A 60 -2.61 -2.35 -10.25
N TYR A 61 -2.87 -3.46 -9.56
CA TYR A 61 -4.15 -3.71 -8.89
C TYR A 61 -4.01 -4.83 -7.85
N CYS A 62 -4.67 -4.68 -6.70
CA CYS A 62 -4.76 -5.70 -5.66
C CYS A 62 -6.17 -5.74 -5.07
N TYR A 63 -6.81 -6.91 -5.02
CA TYR A 63 -8.18 -7.04 -4.53
C TYR A 63 -8.35 -6.86 -3.01
N VAL A 64 -7.25 -6.60 -2.29
CA VAL A 64 -7.24 -6.30 -0.84
C VAL A 64 -6.64 -4.93 -0.50
N LEU A 65 -6.32 -4.12 -1.51
CA LEU A 65 -5.87 -2.74 -1.37
C LEU A 65 -6.71 -1.84 -2.28
N ASP A 66 -6.95 -0.61 -1.86
CA ASP A 66 -7.58 0.39 -2.72
C ASP A 66 -6.51 1.38 -3.22
N TYR A 67 -6.33 1.45 -4.53
CA TYR A 67 -5.43 2.43 -5.16
C TYR A 67 -6.18 3.72 -5.55
N GLY A 68 -7.47 3.80 -5.23
CA GLY A 68 -8.35 4.92 -5.48
C GLY A 68 -8.58 5.13 -6.98
N MET A 69 -8.86 6.39 -7.35
CA MET A 69 -9.03 6.80 -8.74
C MET A 69 -7.69 7.11 -9.44
N ASN A 70 -6.59 6.50 -8.99
CA ASN A 70 -5.27 6.75 -9.54
C ASN A 70 -4.93 5.70 -10.61
N ASP A 71 -4.45 6.15 -11.77
CA ASP A 71 -4.09 5.30 -12.91
C ASP A 71 -2.71 4.64 -12.73
N SER A 72 -1.93 5.08 -11.74
CA SER A 72 -0.59 4.56 -11.46
C SER A 72 -0.19 4.74 -10.00
N GLN A 73 0.81 3.97 -9.60
CA GLN A 73 1.46 4.08 -8.29
C GLN A 73 2.06 5.48 -8.07
N GLU A 74 2.68 6.05 -9.10
CA GLU A 74 3.21 7.41 -9.08
C GLU A 74 2.11 8.45 -8.82
N GLN A 75 0.99 8.36 -9.53
CA GLN A 75 -0.14 9.27 -9.32
C GLN A 75 -0.71 9.12 -7.91
N MET A 76 -0.83 7.90 -7.39
CA MET A 76 -1.25 7.66 -6.00
C MET A 76 -0.32 8.36 -5.00
N GLN A 77 1.00 8.25 -5.18
CA GLN A 77 1.97 8.93 -4.33
C GLN A 77 1.85 10.47 -4.38
N GLN A 78 1.60 11.04 -5.56
CA GLN A 78 1.41 12.48 -5.74
C GLN A 78 0.08 12.96 -5.13
N SER A 79 -1.01 12.24 -5.41
CA SER A 79 -2.34 12.54 -4.89
C SER A 79 -2.33 12.56 -3.37
N SER A 80 -1.86 11.50 -2.71
CA SER A 80 -1.86 11.45 -1.23
C SER A 80 -1.05 12.59 -0.61
N ARG A 81 0.10 12.95 -1.19
CA ARG A 81 0.91 14.10 -0.76
C ARG A 81 0.20 15.44 -0.96
N LYS A 82 -0.48 15.61 -2.09
CA LYS A 82 -1.31 16.79 -2.36
C LYS A 82 -2.47 16.90 -1.36
N TYR A 83 -3.13 15.78 -1.05
CA TYR A 83 -4.25 15.74 -0.09
C TYR A 83 -3.83 16.14 1.32
N MET A 84 -2.65 15.70 1.79
CA MET A 84 -2.10 16.14 3.08
C MET A 84 -1.90 17.66 3.14
N THR A 85 -1.52 18.28 2.02
CA THR A 85 -1.31 19.73 1.95
C THR A 85 -2.64 20.47 1.90
N VAL A 86 -3.49 20.12 0.92
CA VAL A 86 -4.72 20.85 0.59
C VAL A 86 -5.81 20.64 1.65
N PHE A 87 -6.03 19.40 2.07
CA PHE A 87 -7.11 19.06 3.01
C PHE A 87 -6.60 18.82 4.42
N GLY A 88 -5.35 18.37 4.56
CA GLY A 88 -4.71 18.10 5.84
C GLY A 88 -4.16 19.31 6.58
N ARG A 89 -4.51 20.54 6.19
CA ARG A 89 -4.01 21.77 6.83
C ARG A 89 -2.47 21.87 6.81
N ASN A 90 -1.87 21.60 5.65
CA ASN A 90 -0.41 21.58 5.47
C ASN A 90 0.30 20.54 6.34
N ARG A 91 -0.31 19.37 6.52
CA ARG A 91 0.34 18.24 7.16
C ARG A 91 1.50 17.74 6.32
N VAL A 92 2.58 17.35 6.99
CA VAL A 92 3.82 16.87 6.37
C VAL A 92 4.30 15.64 7.11
N ILE A 93 4.64 14.59 6.36
CA ILE A 93 5.44 13.47 6.85
C ILE A 93 6.89 13.76 6.45
N ALA A 94 7.74 14.05 7.44
CA ALA A 94 9.12 14.46 7.18
C ALA A 94 10.03 13.29 6.75
N ARG A 95 9.72 12.08 7.20
CA ARG A 95 10.46 10.86 6.88
C ARG A 95 10.08 10.34 5.49
N PRO A 96 10.99 9.67 4.76
CA PRO A 96 10.65 9.04 3.49
C PRO A 96 9.62 7.93 3.72
N PHE A 97 8.56 7.94 2.91
CA PHE A 97 7.43 7.05 3.07
C PHE A 97 6.84 6.67 1.71
N TYR A 98 6.14 5.54 1.67
CA TYR A 98 5.44 5.07 0.48
C TYR A 98 4.01 4.66 0.83
N VAL A 99 3.04 5.26 0.13
CA VAL A 99 1.61 4.95 0.29
C VAL A 99 1.31 3.62 -0.39
N ILE A 100 0.55 2.75 0.26
CA ILE A 100 0.20 1.42 -0.24
C ILE A 100 -1.31 1.22 -0.39
N ASP A 101 -2.12 2.09 0.21
CA ASP A 101 -3.58 2.01 0.19
C ASP A 101 -4.18 3.41 0.42
N VAL A 102 -5.28 3.74 -0.24
CA VAL A 102 -5.98 5.03 -0.10
C VAL A 102 -7.48 4.82 0.13
N TYR A 103 -8.00 5.41 1.20
CA TYR A 103 -9.40 5.28 1.64
C TYR A 103 -10.15 6.62 1.61
N ASN A 104 -11.48 6.50 1.64
CA ASN A 104 -12.50 7.56 1.56
C ASN A 104 -12.06 8.77 0.72
N THR A 105 -11.83 8.51 -0.57
CA THR A 105 -11.48 9.56 -1.55
C THR A 105 -10.16 10.27 -1.23
N GLY A 106 -9.24 9.58 -0.54
CA GLY A 106 -7.90 10.08 -0.19
C GLY A 106 -7.84 10.87 1.12
N ASP A 107 -8.88 10.86 1.94
CA ASP A 107 -8.85 11.49 3.29
C ASP A 107 -8.12 10.65 4.34
N GLN A 108 -7.80 9.40 3.99
CA GLN A 108 -7.04 8.45 4.78
C GLN A 108 -6.18 7.62 3.84
N PHE A 109 -4.97 7.28 4.28
CA PHE A 109 -4.12 6.36 3.53
C PHE A 109 -3.26 5.50 4.45
N VAL A 110 -2.93 4.32 3.97
CA VAL A 110 -2.00 3.40 4.62
C VAL A 110 -0.65 3.51 3.92
N PHE A 111 0.43 3.49 4.68
CA PHE A 111 1.78 3.69 4.17
C PHE A 111 2.83 2.94 5.00
N VAL A 112 4.04 2.89 4.48
CA VAL A 112 5.22 2.38 5.19
C VAL A 112 6.31 3.45 5.19
N TYR A 113 7.12 3.49 6.25
CA TYR A 113 8.36 4.27 6.24
C TYR A 113 9.47 3.49 5.53
N LEU A 114 10.29 4.20 4.75
CA LEU A 114 11.32 3.60 3.91
C LEU A 114 12.71 3.59 4.58
N ASP A 115 12.84 4.23 5.73
CA ASP A 115 14.09 4.43 6.48
C ASP A 115 14.23 3.55 7.73
N GLU A 116 13.40 2.53 7.90
CA GLU A 116 13.37 1.70 9.13
C GLU A 116 14.36 0.55 9.16
N GLY A 117 15.02 0.27 8.04
CA GLY A 117 16.01 -0.81 7.93
C GLY A 117 15.43 -2.22 8.08
N LYS A 118 14.10 -2.37 7.91
CA LYS A 118 13.39 -3.65 7.89
C LYS A 118 13.01 -4.00 6.46
N ASP A 119 13.21 -5.26 6.09
CA ASP A 119 12.74 -5.79 4.80
C ASP A 119 11.21 -5.93 4.75
N ASP A 120 10.59 -6.21 5.90
CA ASP A 120 9.14 -6.20 6.11
C ASP A 120 8.78 -5.03 7.04
N PRO A 121 8.43 -3.87 6.48
CA PRO A 121 8.29 -2.64 7.26
C PRO A 121 7.01 -2.66 8.10
N ASP A 122 7.03 -1.88 9.20
CA ASP A 122 5.82 -1.63 9.96
C ASP A 122 4.86 -0.75 9.14
N VAL A 123 3.56 -0.97 9.30
CA VAL A 123 2.54 -0.25 8.55
C VAL A 123 1.93 0.86 9.39
N TYR A 124 1.66 1.99 8.75
CA TYR A 124 1.09 3.17 9.36
C TYR A 124 -0.15 3.62 8.60
N GLU A 125 -1.04 4.30 9.32
CA GLU A 125 -2.24 4.92 8.78
C GLU A 125 -2.19 6.42 9.03
N ALA A 126 -2.51 7.21 8.01
CA ALA A 126 -2.65 8.66 8.10
C ALA A 126 -4.12 9.07 7.96
N LEU A 127 -4.65 9.83 8.92
CA LEU A 127 -6.04 10.30 8.98
C LEU A 127 -6.11 11.81 8.69
N ILE A 128 -6.12 12.19 7.41
CA ILE A 128 -5.99 13.58 6.94
C ILE A 128 -7.16 14.47 7.38
N GLY A 129 -8.40 13.96 7.34
CA GLY A 129 -9.60 14.75 7.63
C GLY A 129 -9.86 15.06 9.12
N TYR A 130 -9.17 14.37 10.04
CA TYR A 130 -9.47 14.43 11.47
C TYR A 130 -8.76 15.59 12.16
N ARG A 131 -9.45 16.25 13.11
CA ARG A 131 -8.96 17.48 13.80
C ARG A 131 -7.86 17.23 14.85
N LEU A 132 -7.46 15.98 15.08
CA LEU A 132 -6.50 15.63 16.12
C LEU A 132 -5.06 15.89 15.68
N ASN A 133 -4.19 16.25 16.64
CA ASN A 133 -2.75 16.40 16.41
C ASN A 133 -2.06 15.05 16.16
N ASP A 134 -2.68 13.96 16.63
CA ASP A 134 -2.27 12.59 16.36
C ASP A 134 -3.04 12.09 15.13
N TRP A 135 -2.43 12.22 13.96
CA TRP A 135 -3.04 11.89 12.67
C TRP A 135 -2.30 10.76 11.95
N ILE A 136 -1.27 10.20 12.58
CA ILE A 136 -0.50 9.05 12.08
C ILE A 136 -0.48 7.99 13.16
N HIS A 137 -0.97 6.80 12.84
CA HIS A 137 -1.06 5.70 13.79
C HIS A 137 -0.32 4.47 13.27
N LEU A 138 0.36 3.76 14.17
CA LEU A 138 0.94 2.45 13.87
C LEU A 138 -0.18 1.41 13.73
N VAL A 139 -0.32 0.83 12.56
CA VAL A 139 -1.07 -0.41 12.34
C VAL A 139 -0.15 -1.50 12.86
N LYS A 140 -0.49 -2.13 14.00
CA LYS A 140 0.40 -3.04 14.77
C LYS A 140 0.68 -4.39 14.08
N SER A 141 1.00 -4.37 12.79
CA SER A 141 1.33 -5.50 11.94
C SER A 141 2.35 -5.05 10.89
N PRO A 142 3.37 -5.87 10.57
CA PRO A 142 4.21 -5.63 9.42
C PRO A 142 3.41 -5.79 8.11
N LEU A 143 3.96 -5.29 7.01
CA LEU A 143 3.29 -5.25 5.70
C LEU A 143 2.80 -6.63 5.26
N SER A 144 3.65 -7.67 5.33
CA SER A 144 3.25 -9.03 4.97
C SER A 144 2.03 -9.52 5.78
N ALA A 145 2.06 -9.32 7.09
CA ALA A 145 0.99 -9.76 7.99
C ALA A 145 -0.33 -9.00 7.74
N LEU A 146 -0.26 -7.71 7.38
CA LEU A 146 -1.45 -6.95 6.97
C LEU A 146 -2.08 -7.55 5.71
N ILE A 147 -1.29 -7.78 4.66
CA ILE A 147 -1.76 -8.35 3.40
C ILE A 147 -2.33 -9.75 3.62
N ASP A 148 -1.61 -10.62 4.33
CA ASP A 148 -2.06 -11.97 4.68
C ASP A 148 -3.40 -11.96 5.42
N GLY A 149 -3.55 -11.06 6.40
CA GLY A 149 -4.77 -10.91 7.18
C GLY A 149 -5.95 -10.50 6.31
N ARG A 150 -5.74 -9.56 5.38
CA ARG A 150 -6.78 -9.09 4.47
C ARG A 150 -7.16 -10.14 3.43
N ILE A 151 -6.22 -10.91 2.90
CA ILE A 151 -6.52 -12.03 1.98
C ILE A 151 -7.32 -13.10 2.70
N LYS A 152 -6.90 -13.52 3.90
CA LYS A 152 -7.66 -14.50 4.71
C LYS A 152 -9.08 -14.02 4.96
N ARG A 153 -9.23 -12.74 5.30
CA ARG A 153 -10.52 -12.10 5.48
C ARG A 153 -11.32 -12.14 4.18
N PHE A 154 -10.78 -11.68 3.06
CA PHE A 154 -11.46 -11.73 1.75
C PHE A 154 -11.95 -13.14 1.38
N LEU A 155 -11.08 -14.14 1.52
CA LEU A 155 -11.38 -15.54 1.21
C LEU A 155 -12.45 -16.15 2.13
N SER A 156 -12.54 -15.70 3.39
CA SER A 156 -13.62 -16.08 4.30
C SER A 156 -14.90 -15.27 4.08
N GLY A 157 -14.89 -14.36 3.10
CA GLY A 157 -15.96 -13.42 2.88
C GLY A 157 -15.96 -12.20 3.85
N GLY A 158 -14.91 -11.88 4.57
CA GLY A 158 -14.84 -10.52 5.11
C GLY A 158 -14.71 -9.48 3.99
N ASN A 159 -15.22 -8.27 4.22
CA ASN A 159 -14.70 -7.09 3.53
C ASN A 159 -13.20 -6.93 3.89
N PRO A 160 -12.25 -6.91 2.94
CA PRO A 160 -10.82 -6.80 3.24
C PRO A 160 -10.39 -5.40 3.72
N PHE A 161 -11.27 -4.40 3.59
CA PHE A 161 -11.08 -3.01 3.99
C PHE A 161 -11.61 -2.77 5.42
#